data_AF-Q9UIR2-F1
#
_entry.id   AF-Q9UIR2-F1
#
_cell.length_a   1.000
_cell.length_b   1.000
_cell.length_c   1.000
_cell.angle_alpha   90.00
_cell.angle_beta   90.00
_cell.angle_gamma   90.00
#
_symmetry.space_group_name_H-M   'P 1'
#
loop_
_entity.id
_entity.type
_entity.pdbx_description
1 polymer ?
#
loop_
_entity_poly.entity_id
_entity_poly.type
_entity_poly.pdbx_seq_one_letter_code
_entity_poly.pdbx_strand_id
1 'polypeptide(L)'
;MVMESGDWLVGGDLQVLEKIRWNDGLDQYRLTPLELKQKCKEMNADAVFAFQLRNPVHNGHALLMQDTRRRLLERGYKHPVLLLHPLGGWTKDDDVPLDWRMKQHAAVLEEGVLDPKSTIVAIFPSPMLYAGPTEVQWHCRSRMIAGANFYIVGRDPAGMPHPETKKDLYEPTHGGKVLSMAPGLTSVEIIPFRVAAYNKAKKAMDFYDPASSLLPPCNRHNEFDFISGTRMRKLAREGENPPDGFMAPKAWKVLTDYYRSLEKN
;
A
#
# COMPACT_ATOMS: atom_id res chain seq x y z
N MET A 1 17.61 -10.32 -13.24
CA MET A 1 17.66 -8.90 -13.66
C MET A 1 19.01 -8.25 -13.38
N VAL A 2 19.35 -7.87 -12.14
CA VAL A 2 20.64 -7.18 -11.87
C VAL A 2 21.84 -8.04 -12.22
N MET A 3 21.88 -9.30 -11.76
CA MET A 3 22.98 -10.24 -12.07
C MET A 3 23.07 -10.65 -13.55
N GLU A 4 22.04 -10.36 -14.35
CA GLU A 4 22.01 -10.64 -15.79
C GLU A 4 22.38 -9.39 -16.62
N SER A 5 22.58 -8.25 -15.96
CA SER A 5 23.01 -7.00 -16.60
C SER A 5 24.50 -7.04 -16.92
N GLY A 6 24.98 -6.12 -17.75
CA GLY A 6 26.41 -5.98 -18.02
C GLY A 6 27.21 -5.46 -16.83
N ASP A 7 28.53 -5.57 -16.90
CA ASP A 7 29.46 -5.25 -15.80
C ASP A 7 29.70 -3.75 -15.54
N TRP A 8 29.09 -2.87 -16.35
CA TRP A 8 29.36 -1.43 -16.34
C TRP A 8 28.12 -0.59 -16.05
N LEU A 9 28.30 0.50 -15.31
CA LEU A 9 27.29 1.54 -15.10
C LEU A 9 27.65 2.79 -15.92
N VAL A 10 26.64 3.48 -16.43
CA VAL A 10 26.80 4.75 -17.16
C VAL A 10 26.03 5.84 -16.43
N GLY A 11 26.72 6.92 -16.09
CA GLY A 11 26.14 8.13 -15.50
C GLY A 11 26.30 9.33 -16.42
N GLY A 12 25.40 10.30 -16.31
CA GLY A 12 25.43 11.54 -17.08
C GLY A 12 24.14 12.34 -16.90
N ASP A 13 24.11 13.52 -17.54
CA ASP A 13 22.92 14.35 -17.57
C ASP A 13 21.87 13.74 -18.52
N LEU A 14 20.67 13.48 -17.99
CA LEU A 14 19.59 12.86 -18.76
C LEU A 14 18.59 13.90 -19.25
N GLN A 15 18.49 14.07 -20.56
CA GLN A 15 17.41 14.82 -21.20
C GLN A 15 16.37 13.86 -21.77
N VAL A 16 15.19 13.82 -21.16
CA VAL A 16 14.05 13.04 -21.68
C VAL A 16 13.32 13.88 -22.71
N LEU A 17 13.17 13.36 -23.94
CA LEU A 17 12.65 14.11 -25.08
C LEU A 17 11.13 14.29 -25.04
N GLU A 18 10.41 13.21 -24.77
CA GLU A 18 8.94 13.19 -24.76
C GLU A 18 8.39 12.74 -23.41
N LYS A 19 7.17 13.17 -23.08
CA LYS A 19 6.47 12.67 -21.90
C LYS A 19 6.16 11.19 -22.11
N ILE A 20 6.69 10.34 -21.23
CA ILE A 20 6.46 8.89 -21.27
C ILE A 20 4.96 8.59 -21.11
N ARG A 21 4.45 7.77 -22.01
CA ARG A 21 3.10 7.18 -22.00
C ARG A 21 3.20 5.69 -22.26
N TRP A 22 2.35 4.90 -21.62
CA TRP A 22 2.33 3.45 -21.77
C TRP A 22 1.23 2.99 -22.75
N ASN A 23 0.22 3.83 -23.00
CA ASN A 23 -0.91 3.53 -23.87
C ASN A 23 -1.65 2.23 -23.48
N ASP A 24 -1.70 1.93 -22.19
CA ASP A 24 -2.30 0.73 -21.59
C ASP A 24 -3.68 1.02 -20.95
N GLY A 25 -4.24 2.20 -21.20
CA GLY A 25 -5.49 2.65 -20.60
C GLY A 25 -5.39 3.14 -19.16
N LEU A 26 -4.18 3.29 -18.60
CA LEU A 26 -3.94 3.76 -17.23
C LEU A 26 -3.14 5.06 -17.14
N ASP A 27 -2.74 5.67 -18.26
CA ASP A 27 -1.92 6.88 -18.28
C ASP A 27 -2.56 8.08 -17.55
N GLN A 28 -3.89 8.15 -17.49
CA GLN A 28 -4.64 9.16 -16.73
C GLN A 28 -4.37 9.11 -15.21
N TYR A 29 -3.87 7.98 -14.70
CA TYR A 29 -3.48 7.83 -13.30
C TYR A 29 -1.98 8.10 -13.08
N ARG A 30 -1.15 8.19 -14.14
CA ARG A 30 0.30 8.42 -14.03
C ARG A 30 0.62 9.91 -13.90
N LEU A 31 0.19 10.47 -12.77
CA LEU A 31 0.40 11.87 -12.45
C LEU A 31 1.84 12.12 -11.98
N THR A 32 2.47 13.13 -12.56
CA THR A 32 3.77 13.65 -12.11
C THR A 32 3.67 14.29 -10.72
N PRO A 33 4.79 14.46 -10.00
CA PRO A 33 4.79 15.19 -8.73
C PRO A 33 4.19 16.60 -8.81
N LEU A 34 4.36 17.30 -9.94
CA LEU A 34 3.75 18.63 -10.15
C LEU A 34 2.24 18.55 -10.34
N GLU A 35 1.77 17.60 -11.16
CA GLU A 35 0.32 17.36 -11.34
C GLU A 35 -0.35 16.94 -10.02
N LEU A 36 0.33 16.14 -9.19
CA LEU A 36 -0.16 15.76 -7.85
C LEU A 36 -0.29 16.97 -6.92
N LYS A 37 0.73 17.82 -6.84
CA LYS A 37 0.67 19.06 -6.04
C LYS A 37 -0.46 19.98 -6.51
N GLN A 38 -0.64 20.09 -7.82
CA GLN A 38 -1.72 20.87 -8.41
C GLN A 38 -3.10 20.31 -8.02
N LYS A 39 -3.30 18.98 -8.09
CA LYS A 39 -4.54 18.36 -7.62
C LYS A 39 -4.80 18.57 -6.14
N CYS A 40 -3.78 18.45 -5.28
CA CYS A 40 -3.93 18.73 -3.86
C CYS A 40 -4.37 20.18 -3.60
N LYS A 41 -3.83 21.14 -4.36
CA LYS A 41 -4.24 22.55 -4.31
C LYS A 41 -5.69 22.75 -4.77
N GLU A 42 -6.10 22.12 -5.87
CA GLU A 42 -7.49 22.17 -6.37
C GLU A 42 -8.50 21.59 -5.37
N MET A 43 -8.09 20.58 -4.60
CA MET A 43 -8.89 20.00 -3.51
C MET A 43 -8.87 20.83 -2.22
N ASN A 44 -8.15 21.96 -2.19
CA ASN A 44 -7.90 22.76 -0.98
C ASN A 44 -7.36 21.92 0.19
N ALA A 45 -6.48 20.95 -0.12
CA ALA A 45 -5.90 20.09 0.89
C ALA A 45 -4.99 20.89 1.84
N ASP A 46 -5.23 20.76 3.15
CA ASP A 46 -4.38 21.34 4.20
C ASP A 46 -3.43 20.32 4.83
N ALA A 47 -3.65 19.03 4.55
CA ALA A 47 -2.73 17.93 4.81
C ALA A 47 -2.87 16.85 3.72
N VAL A 48 -1.74 16.31 3.28
CA VAL A 48 -1.70 15.17 2.36
C VAL A 48 -1.00 14.01 3.04
N PHE A 49 -1.67 12.86 3.11
CA PHE A 49 -1.11 11.63 3.67
C PHE A 49 -1.05 10.54 2.60
N ALA A 50 0.12 9.92 2.45
CA ALA A 50 0.36 8.96 1.39
C ALA A 50 0.31 7.51 1.89
N PHE A 51 -0.29 6.65 1.07
CA PHE A 51 -0.28 5.20 1.25
C PHE A 51 0.33 4.53 0.02
N GLN A 52 1.56 4.04 0.18
CA GLN A 52 2.24 3.20 -0.80
C GLN A 52 1.68 1.78 -0.74
N LEU A 53 1.43 1.19 -1.91
CA LEU A 53 1.00 -0.20 -2.00
C LEU A 53 1.41 -0.84 -3.33
N ARG A 54 1.63 -2.16 -3.28
CA ARG A 54 1.78 -3.03 -4.45
C ARG A 54 0.73 -4.13 -4.52
N ASN A 55 -0.10 -4.25 -3.48
CA ASN A 55 -1.07 -5.33 -3.28
C ASN A 55 -2.51 -4.79 -3.40
N PRO A 56 -3.51 -5.65 -3.59
CA PRO A 56 -4.92 -5.30 -3.40
C PRO A 56 -5.19 -4.66 -2.02
N VAL A 57 -6.14 -3.73 -1.96
CA VAL A 57 -6.54 -3.07 -0.71
C VAL A 57 -7.57 -3.96 0.02
N HIS A 58 -7.20 -4.50 1.16
CA HIS A 58 -8.13 -5.08 2.14
C HIS A 58 -8.42 -4.08 3.26
N ASN A 59 -9.41 -4.37 4.12
CA ASN A 59 -9.86 -3.45 5.16
C ASN A 59 -8.81 -3.20 6.25
N GLY A 60 -7.80 -4.06 6.38
CA GLY A 60 -6.61 -3.76 7.19
C GLY A 60 -5.83 -2.55 6.68
N HIS A 61 -5.61 -2.44 5.36
CA HIS A 61 -5.01 -1.23 4.78
C HIS A 61 -5.96 -0.02 4.94
N ALA A 62 -7.26 -0.23 4.72
CA ALA A 62 -8.27 0.81 4.92
C ALA A 62 -8.27 1.33 6.37
N LEU A 63 -8.13 0.46 7.36
CA LEU A 63 -8.04 0.83 8.77
C LEU A 63 -6.87 1.79 9.01
N LEU A 64 -5.69 1.51 8.45
CA LEU A 64 -4.53 2.42 8.56
C LEU A 64 -4.82 3.79 7.93
N MET A 65 -5.44 3.82 6.76
CA MET A 65 -5.78 5.05 6.04
C MET A 65 -6.86 5.87 6.76
N GLN A 66 -7.92 5.20 7.23
CA GLN A 66 -9.02 5.80 7.99
C GLN A 66 -8.54 6.33 9.34
N ASP A 67 -7.73 5.56 10.07
CA ASP A 67 -7.18 5.96 11.35
C ASP A 67 -6.23 7.15 11.21
N THR A 68 -5.43 7.18 10.14
CA THR A 68 -4.59 8.34 9.80
C THR A 68 -5.44 9.58 9.57
N ARG A 69 -6.49 9.49 8.73
CA ARG A 69 -7.42 10.60 8.49
C ARG A 69 -8.02 11.10 9.81
N ARG A 70 -8.49 10.19 10.67
CA ARG A 70 -9.06 10.52 11.98
C ARG A 70 -8.07 11.29 12.85
N ARG A 71 -6.83 10.80 12.98
CA ARG A 71 -5.76 11.48 13.74
C ARG A 71 -5.44 12.87 13.19
N LEU A 72 -5.46 13.06 11.87
CA LEU A 72 -5.24 14.37 11.25
C LEU A 72 -6.39 15.34 11.56
N LEU A 73 -7.64 14.88 11.50
CA LEU A 73 -8.79 15.69 11.89
C LEU A 73 -8.72 16.09 13.38
N GLU A 74 -8.31 15.16 14.26
CA GLU A 74 -8.09 15.42 15.69
C GLU A 74 -6.97 16.44 15.95
N ARG A 75 -5.95 16.48 15.08
CA ARG A 75 -4.88 17.49 15.11
C ARG A 75 -5.31 18.85 14.56
N GLY A 76 -6.53 18.98 14.03
CA GLY A 76 -7.12 20.24 13.59
C GLY A 76 -7.13 20.49 12.09
N TYR A 77 -6.53 19.60 11.27
CA TYR A 77 -6.67 19.65 9.81
C TYR A 77 -8.14 19.50 9.42
N LYS A 78 -8.58 20.26 8.42
CA LYS A 78 -9.98 20.33 7.95
C LYS A 78 -10.19 19.55 6.66
N HIS A 79 -9.18 19.50 5.80
CA HIS A 79 -9.24 18.87 4.49
C HIS A 79 -8.06 17.91 4.26
N PRO A 80 -7.86 16.91 5.14
CA PRO A 80 -6.83 15.90 4.89
C PRO A 80 -7.19 15.11 3.62
N VAL A 81 -6.24 14.95 2.70
CA VAL A 81 -6.42 14.20 1.44
C VAL A 81 -5.52 12.97 1.45
N LEU A 82 -6.11 11.81 1.18
CA LEU A 82 -5.39 10.56 0.98
C LEU A 82 -4.79 10.54 -0.43
N LEU A 83 -3.49 10.31 -0.53
CA LEU A 83 -2.84 9.89 -1.77
C LEU A 83 -2.70 8.36 -1.76
N LEU A 84 -3.69 7.68 -2.34
CA LEU A 84 -3.66 6.23 -2.56
C LEU A 84 -2.79 5.97 -3.80
N HIS A 85 -1.58 5.44 -3.58
CA HIS A 85 -0.51 5.56 -4.56
C HIS A 85 0.07 4.20 -4.97
N PRO A 86 -0.69 3.35 -5.69
CA PRO A 86 -0.21 2.05 -6.14
C PRO A 86 1.05 2.18 -7.00
N LEU A 87 2.04 1.31 -6.75
CA LEU A 87 3.21 1.15 -7.61
C LEU A 87 2.80 0.46 -8.92
N GLY A 88 3.28 0.98 -10.05
CA GLY A 88 2.96 0.49 -11.38
C GLY A 88 4.13 0.34 -12.35
N GLY A 89 5.39 0.42 -11.87
CA GLY A 89 6.52 -0.12 -12.60
C GLY A 89 6.59 -1.65 -12.49
N TRP A 90 7.76 -2.23 -12.78
CA TRP A 90 7.98 -3.67 -12.68
C TRP A 90 7.65 -4.22 -11.28
N THR A 91 6.99 -5.37 -11.24
CA THR A 91 6.69 -6.18 -10.04
C THR A 91 6.99 -7.64 -10.36
N LYS A 92 7.29 -8.45 -9.33
CA LYS A 92 7.54 -9.88 -9.49
C LYS A 92 6.30 -10.64 -9.99
N ASP A 93 6.54 -11.79 -10.62
CA ASP A 93 5.53 -12.52 -11.41
C ASP A 93 4.29 -12.99 -10.63
N ASP A 94 4.41 -13.23 -9.33
CA ASP A 94 3.30 -13.73 -8.50
C ASP A 94 2.47 -12.61 -7.84
N ASP A 95 2.83 -11.33 -8.04
CA ASP A 95 2.02 -10.19 -7.61
C ASP A 95 0.83 -9.98 -8.56
N VAL A 96 -0.26 -9.38 -8.04
CA VAL A 96 -1.45 -9.06 -8.87
C VAL A 96 -1.08 -7.96 -9.88
N PRO A 97 -1.34 -8.15 -11.19
CA PRO A 97 -1.06 -7.15 -12.21
C PRO A 97 -1.71 -5.79 -11.93
N LEU A 98 -1.08 -4.74 -12.44
CA LEU A 98 -1.46 -3.35 -12.16
C LEU A 98 -2.91 -3.03 -12.55
N ASP A 99 -3.35 -3.45 -13.73
CA ASP A 99 -4.69 -3.21 -14.25
C ASP A 99 -5.78 -3.83 -13.35
N TRP A 100 -5.55 -5.06 -12.86
CA TRP A 100 -6.43 -5.73 -11.90
C TRP A 100 -6.43 -5.04 -10.53
N ARG A 101 -5.27 -4.57 -10.05
CA ARG A 101 -5.19 -3.78 -8.82
C ARG A 101 -5.95 -2.46 -8.96
N MET A 102 -5.83 -1.76 -10.08
CA MET A 102 -6.56 -0.51 -10.31
C MET A 102 -8.07 -0.72 -10.34
N LYS A 103 -8.56 -1.78 -11.00
CA LYS A 103 -9.97 -2.19 -10.94
C LYS A 103 -10.42 -2.49 -9.51
N GLN A 104 -9.58 -3.20 -8.74
CA GLN A 104 -9.87 -3.55 -7.35
C GLN A 104 -9.92 -2.31 -6.44
N HIS A 105 -9.01 -1.35 -6.62
CA HIS A 105 -9.00 -0.11 -5.87
C HIS A 105 -10.19 0.80 -6.20
N ALA A 106 -10.60 0.84 -7.48
CA ALA A 106 -11.83 1.53 -7.88
C ALA A 106 -13.06 0.93 -7.18
N ALA A 107 -13.16 -0.41 -7.10
CA ALA A 107 -14.24 -1.08 -6.37
C ALA A 107 -14.24 -0.76 -4.86
N VAL A 108 -13.06 -0.65 -4.22
CA VAL A 108 -12.96 -0.21 -2.80
C VAL A 108 -13.51 1.20 -2.60
N LEU A 109 -13.25 2.12 -3.53
CA LEU A 109 -13.77 3.49 -3.50
C LEU A 109 -15.27 3.55 -3.80
N GLU A 110 -15.76 2.75 -4.76
CA GLU A 110 -17.19 2.65 -5.07
C GLU A 110 -18.03 2.17 -3.88
N GLU A 111 -17.49 1.27 -3.06
CA GLU A 111 -18.16 0.78 -1.85
C GLU A 111 -18.02 1.71 -0.64
N GLY A 112 -17.36 2.86 -0.81
CA GLY A 112 -17.22 3.87 0.25
C GLY A 112 -16.33 3.43 1.41
N VAL A 113 -15.55 2.35 1.26
CA VAL A 113 -14.53 1.96 2.27
C VAL A 113 -13.49 3.05 2.41
N LEU A 114 -13.13 3.69 1.30
CA LEU A 114 -12.38 4.94 1.26
C LEU A 114 -13.27 5.99 0.59
N ASP A 115 -13.24 7.23 1.10
CA ASP A 115 -14.04 8.31 0.53
C ASP A 115 -13.39 8.85 -0.76
N PRO A 116 -14.05 8.72 -1.93
CA PRO A 116 -13.49 9.22 -3.19
C PRO A 116 -13.36 10.74 -3.25
N LYS A 117 -14.13 11.50 -2.45
CA LYS A 117 -14.04 12.97 -2.45
C LYS A 117 -12.77 13.49 -1.77
N SER A 118 -12.18 12.69 -0.90
CA SER A 118 -10.97 13.03 -0.16
C SER A 118 -9.80 12.10 -0.47
N THR A 119 -9.84 11.42 -1.63
CA THR A 119 -8.81 10.49 -2.08
C THR A 119 -8.37 10.80 -3.51
N ILE A 120 -7.06 10.98 -3.70
CA ILE A 120 -6.40 10.98 -5.02
C ILE A 120 -5.85 9.57 -5.26
N VAL A 121 -6.26 8.94 -6.37
CA VAL A 121 -5.65 7.70 -6.87
C VAL A 121 -4.67 8.05 -7.98
N ALA A 122 -3.41 7.66 -7.81
CA ALA A 122 -2.37 7.86 -8.81
C ALA A 122 -1.39 6.68 -8.84
N ILE A 123 -0.77 6.43 -9.99
CA ILE A 123 0.19 5.34 -10.18
C ILE A 123 1.60 5.88 -10.01
N PHE A 124 2.36 5.28 -9.10
CA PHE A 124 3.78 5.56 -8.90
C PHE A 124 4.61 4.75 -9.91
N PRO A 125 5.38 5.39 -10.81
CA PRO A 125 5.97 4.70 -11.96
C PRO A 125 7.25 3.90 -11.66
N SER A 126 7.76 3.92 -10.41
CA SER A 126 8.98 3.20 -10.06
C SER A 126 8.81 1.68 -10.18
N PRO A 127 9.85 0.94 -10.60
CA PRO A 127 9.98 -0.48 -10.31
C PRO A 127 9.93 -0.76 -8.80
N MET A 128 9.42 -1.93 -8.43
CA MET A 128 9.47 -2.48 -7.08
C MET A 128 10.74 -3.33 -6.93
N LEU A 129 11.61 -3.00 -5.97
CA LEU A 129 12.87 -3.71 -5.75
C LEU A 129 12.74 -4.85 -4.74
N TYR A 130 11.72 -4.81 -3.89
CA TYR A 130 11.54 -5.70 -2.75
C TYR A 130 12.71 -5.61 -1.76
N ALA A 131 13.26 -4.39 -1.59
CA ALA A 131 14.45 -4.12 -0.79
C ALA A 131 14.14 -3.58 0.64
N GLY A 132 12.94 -3.84 1.15
CA GLY A 132 12.60 -3.68 2.56
C GLY A 132 12.90 -2.27 3.13
N PRO A 133 13.59 -2.18 4.29
CA PRO A 133 13.94 -0.91 4.92
C PRO A 133 14.75 0.07 4.05
N THR A 134 15.48 -0.42 3.05
CA THR A 134 16.19 0.45 2.09
C THR A 134 15.20 1.07 1.11
N GLU A 135 14.33 0.25 0.52
CA GLU A 135 13.38 0.72 -0.49
C GLU A 135 12.28 1.60 0.10
N VAL A 136 11.83 1.33 1.33
CA VAL A 136 10.77 2.13 1.93
C VAL A 136 11.18 3.61 2.10
N GLN A 137 12.49 3.89 2.26
CA GLN A 137 13.02 5.26 2.25
C GLN A 137 12.81 5.94 0.88
N TRP A 138 13.03 5.21 -0.22
CA TRP A 138 12.75 5.67 -1.58
C TRP A 138 11.25 5.93 -1.79
N HIS A 139 10.41 5.01 -1.34
CA HIS A 139 8.95 5.16 -1.42
C HIS A 139 8.47 6.39 -0.64
N CYS A 140 9.03 6.64 0.54
CA CYS A 140 8.71 7.80 1.37
C CYS A 140 9.20 9.11 0.74
N ARG A 141 10.49 9.19 0.38
CA ARG A 141 11.10 10.38 -0.25
C ARG A 141 10.35 10.79 -1.52
N SER A 142 9.97 9.83 -2.36
CA SER A 142 9.21 10.10 -3.59
C SER A 142 7.87 10.79 -3.31
N ARG A 143 7.19 10.40 -2.22
CA ARG A 143 5.89 10.96 -1.82
C ARG A 143 6.05 12.32 -1.17
N MET A 144 7.11 12.52 -0.40
CA MET A 144 7.49 13.84 0.09
C MET A 144 7.72 14.82 -1.07
N ILE A 145 8.42 14.41 -2.13
CA ILE A 145 8.61 15.24 -3.34
C ILE A 145 7.29 15.51 -4.05
N ALA A 146 6.35 14.57 -4.05
CA ALA A 146 4.99 14.75 -4.56
C ALA A 146 4.07 15.60 -3.65
N GLY A 147 4.57 16.11 -2.52
CA GLY A 147 3.83 17.00 -1.63
C GLY A 147 3.10 16.32 -0.47
N ALA A 148 3.40 15.06 -0.16
CA ALA A 148 2.88 14.41 1.04
C ALA A 148 3.52 14.99 2.32
N ASN A 149 2.68 15.37 3.28
CA ASN A 149 3.09 15.82 4.61
C ASN A 149 3.21 14.65 5.59
N PHE A 150 2.46 13.57 5.34
CA PHE A 150 2.44 12.38 6.18
C PHE A 150 2.64 11.12 5.35
N TYR A 151 3.39 10.16 5.89
CA TYR A 151 3.64 8.89 5.22
C TYR A 151 3.25 7.72 6.12
N ILE A 152 2.26 6.94 5.69
CA ILE A 152 1.81 5.75 6.43
C ILE A 152 2.80 4.62 6.19
N VAL A 153 3.27 3.98 7.26
CA VAL A 153 4.08 2.76 7.19
C VAL A 153 3.54 1.69 8.12
N GLY A 154 3.33 0.49 7.58
CA GLY A 154 2.92 -0.69 8.34
C GLY A 154 4.07 -1.65 8.63
N ARG A 155 3.72 -2.91 8.94
CA ARG A 155 4.66 -4.03 9.12
C ARG A 155 5.31 -4.42 7.77
N ASP A 156 6.60 -4.73 7.82
CA ASP A 156 7.40 -5.30 6.71
C ASP A 156 7.21 -4.55 5.37
N PRO A 157 7.36 -3.21 5.36
CA PRO A 157 7.16 -2.44 4.14
C PRO A 157 8.24 -2.79 3.13
N ALA A 158 7.84 -2.94 1.86
CA ALA A 158 8.71 -3.37 0.78
C ALA A 158 9.39 -4.74 0.98
N GLY A 159 8.95 -5.54 1.95
CA GLY A 159 9.47 -6.87 2.21
C GLY A 159 8.86 -7.96 1.32
N MET A 160 9.54 -9.10 1.32
CA MET A 160 9.09 -10.36 0.75
C MET A 160 9.75 -11.53 1.51
N PRO A 161 9.21 -12.76 1.39
CA PRO A 161 9.92 -13.94 1.90
C PRO A 161 11.23 -14.18 1.16
N HIS A 162 12.25 -14.65 1.88
CA HIS A 162 13.51 -15.10 1.33
C HIS A 162 13.28 -16.24 0.32
N PRO A 163 13.86 -16.18 -0.90
CA PRO A 163 13.61 -17.16 -1.95
C PRO A 163 13.88 -18.61 -1.54
N GLU A 164 14.97 -18.86 -0.81
CA GLU A 164 15.35 -20.20 -0.32
C GLU A 164 14.66 -20.58 1.00
N THR A 165 14.87 -19.80 2.07
CA THR A 165 14.43 -20.18 3.42
C THR A 165 12.95 -19.94 3.70
N LYS A 166 12.25 -19.19 2.84
CA LYS A 166 10.83 -18.80 2.95
C LYS A 166 10.47 -17.98 4.21
N LYS A 167 11.44 -17.60 5.04
CA LYS A 167 11.27 -16.65 6.15
C LYS A 167 11.20 -15.22 5.62
N ASP A 168 10.64 -14.28 6.38
CA ASP A 168 10.68 -12.86 6.00
C ASP A 168 12.13 -12.43 5.76
N LEU A 169 12.42 -11.79 4.62
CA LEU A 169 13.78 -11.37 4.25
C LEU A 169 14.31 -10.25 5.16
N TYR A 170 13.40 -9.47 5.75
CA TYR A 170 13.69 -8.38 6.66
C TYR A 170 12.95 -8.57 7.96
N GLU A 171 13.50 -8.01 9.04
CA GLU A 171 12.76 -7.94 10.30
C GLU A 171 11.58 -6.96 10.13
N PRO A 172 10.34 -7.37 10.46
CA PRO A 172 9.13 -6.63 10.09
C PRO A 172 8.98 -5.22 10.67
N THR A 173 9.69 -4.87 11.75
CA THR A 173 9.66 -3.54 12.37
C THR A 173 10.74 -2.61 11.82
N HIS A 174 11.75 -3.13 11.13
CA HIS A 174 12.89 -2.34 10.66
C HIS A 174 12.48 -1.22 9.71
N GLY A 175 11.51 -1.44 8.82
CA GLY A 175 11.09 -0.40 7.87
C GLY A 175 10.55 0.87 8.55
N GLY A 176 9.71 0.71 9.58
CA GLY A 176 9.20 1.82 10.38
C GLY A 176 10.31 2.50 11.19
N LYS A 177 11.17 1.71 11.86
CA LYS A 177 12.29 2.22 12.66
C LYS A 177 13.29 3.02 11.82
N VAL A 178 13.69 2.47 10.66
CA VAL A 178 14.63 3.11 9.73
C VAL A 178 14.05 4.40 9.19
N LEU A 179 12.79 4.43 8.76
CA LEU A 179 12.16 5.67 8.29
C LEU A 179 12.16 6.77 9.34
N SER A 180 11.87 6.45 10.61
CA SER A 180 11.83 7.44 11.69
C SER A 180 13.19 8.08 12.00
N MET A 181 14.31 7.46 11.60
CA MET A 181 15.66 7.99 11.79
C MET A 181 16.38 8.34 10.48
N ALA A 182 15.73 8.17 9.32
CA ALA A 182 16.35 8.37 8.03
C ALA A 182 16.63 9.87 7.78
N PRO A 183 17.87 10.24 7.42
CA PRO A 183 18.20 11.63 7.13
C PRO A 183 17.50 12.12 5.85
N GLY A 184 17.19 13.42 5.78
CA GLY A 184 16.65 14.05 4.57
C GLY A 184 15.14 13.86 4.33
N LEU A 185 14.40 13.27 5.27
CA LEU A 185 12.93 13.21 5.27
C LEU A 185 12.30 14.35 6.09
N THR A 186 12.81 15.58 5.92
CA THR A 186 12.53 16.73 6.80
C THR A 186 11.14 17.33 6.67
N SER A 187 10.43 17.05 5.58
CA SER A 187 9.11 17.65 5.27
C SER A 187 7.97 16.63 5.28
N VAL A 188 8.20 15.45 5.85
CA VAL A 188 7.21 14.38 5.96
C VAL A 188 7.26 13.78 7.37
N GLU A 189 6.10 13.67 8.02
CA GLU A 189 5.96 12.95 9.28
C GLU A 189 5.62 11.48 9.00
N ILE A 190 6.34 10.57 9.64
CA ILE A 190 6.10 9.13 9.52
C ILE A 190 4.97 8.73 10.49
N ILE A 191 3.94 8.05 9.97
CA ILE A 191 2.84 7.51 10.77
C ILE A 191 2.99 5.98 10.81
N PRO A 192 3.67 5.44 11.84
CA PRO A 192 3.85 4.00 11.97
C PRO A 192 2.58 3.35 12.51
N PHE A 193 2.28 2.18 11.96
CA PHE A 193 1.20 1.32 12.44
C PHE A 193 1.71 -0.06 12.81
N ARG A 194 1.07 -0.62 13.83
CA ARG A 194 1.20 -2.04 14.17
C ARG A 194 0.40 -2.88 13.17
N VAL A 195 0.51 -4.19 13.30
CA VAL A 195 -0.20 -5.15 12.45
C VAL A 195 -1.71 -4.97 12.60
N ALA A 196 -2.44 -4.91 11.49
CA ALA A 196 -3.89 -5.03 11.47
C ALA A 196 -4.26 -6.46 11.04
N ALA A 197 -5.16 -7.10 11.78
CA ALA A 197 -5.62 -8.47 11.50
C ALA A 197 -7.14 -8.57 11.70
N TYR A 198 -7.76 -9.64 11.21
CA TYR A 198 -9.20 -9.80 11.30
C TYR A 198 -9.58 -10.27 12.71
N ASN A 199 -10.27 -9.43 13.48
CA ASN A 199 -10.77 -9.82 14.79
C ASN A 199 -12.10 -10.58 14.63
N LYS A 200 -12.09 -11.89 14.91
CA LYS A 200 -13.24 -12.78 14.76
C LYS A 200 -14.41 -12.43 15.66
N ALA A 201 -14.14 -11.87 16.85
CA ALA A 201 -15.19 -11.46 17.78
C ALA A 201 -15.89 -10.18 17.31
N LYS A 202 -15.11 -9.20 16.80
CA LYS A 202 -15.64 -7.95 16.25
C LYS A 202 -16.16 -8.07 14.81
N LYS A 203 -15.85 -9.18 14.13
CA LYS A 203 -16.12 -9.41 12.69
C LYS A 203 -15.62 -8.26 11.81
N ALA A 204 -14.45 -7.72 12.13
CA ALA A 204 -13.87 -6.57 11.46
C ALA A 204 -12.34 -6.58 11.59
N MET A 205 -11.66 -5.80 10.75
CA MET A 205 -10.23 -5.56 10.88
C MET A 205 -9.94 -4.68 12.10
N ASP A 206 -8.96 -5.05 12.89
CA ASP A 206 -8.58 -4.34 14.13
C ASP A 206 -7.06 -4.38 14.32
N PHE A 207 -6.53 -3.48 15.15
CA PHE A 207 -5.10 -3.45 15.47
C PHE A 207 -4.76 -4.61 16.42
N TYR A 208 -3.79 -5.43 15.99
CA TYR A 208 -3.26 -6.49 16.82
C TYR A 208 -2.29 -5.90 17.85
N ASP A 209 -2.64 -6.03 19.13
CA ASP A 209 -1.77 -5.72 20.25
C ASP A 209 -1.47 -6.98 21.06
N PRO A 210 -0.23 -7.52 21.01
CA PRO A 210 0.16 -8.65 21.83
C PRO A 210 0.29 -8.30 23.33
N ALA A 211 0.39 -7.01 23.69
CA ALA A 211 0.66 -6.53 25.04
C ALA A 211 -0.54 -5.85 25.73
N SER A 212 -1.67 -5.62 25.05
CA SER A 212 -2.86 -5.02 25.68
C SER A 212 -3.61 -6.04 26.55
N SER A 213 -3.01 -6.43 27.66
CA SER A 213 -3.59 -7.30 28.68
C SER A 213 -3.65 -6.55 30.01
N LEU A 214 -4.65 -5.65 30.15
CA LEU A 214 -5.13 -5.21 31.47
C LEU A 214 -6.01 -6.27 32.15
N LEU A 215 -6.16 -7.44 31.52
CA LEU A 215 -6.85 -8.64 32.02
C LEU A 215 -5.89 -9.83 31.88
N PRO A 216 -6.01 -10.87 32.72
CA PRO A 216 -5.08 -12.02 32.76
C PRO A 216 -4.88 -12.65 31.38
N PRO A 217 -3.76 -13.38 31.14
CA PRO A 217 -3.26 -13.78 29.83
C PRO A 217 -4.14 -14.87 29.19
N CYS A 218 -5.35 -14.49 28.80
CA CYS A 218 -6.27 -15.34 28.06
C CYS A 218 -6.13 -15.03 26.57
N ASN A 219 -5.28 -15.80 25.89
CA ASN A 219 -5.44 -16.31 24.53
C ASN A 219 -6.00 -15.40 23.42
N ARG A 220 -5.83 -14.07 23.50
CA ARG A 220 -6.30 -13.11 22.49
C ARG A 220 -5.69 -13.32 21.11
N HIS A 221 -4.54 -14.01 21.01
CA HIS A 221 -4.00 -14.40 19.71
C HIS A 221 -5.00 -15.24 18.90
N ASN A 222 -5.77 -16.10 19.56
CA ASN A 222 -6.79 -16.93 18.91
C ASN A 222 -8.03 -16.14 18.45
N GLU A 223 -8.19 -14.88 18.83
CA GLU A 223 -9.28 -14.02 18.34
C GLU A 223 -8.95 -13.39 16.98
N PHE A 224 -7.67 -13.30 16.62
CA PHE A 224 -7.23 -12.68 15.38
C PHE A 224 -6.94 -13.73 14.32
N ASP A 225 -7.47 -13.51 13.12
CA ASP A 225 -7.18 -14.28 11.93
C ASP A 225 -6.24 -13.50 11.00
N PHE A 226 -5.07 -14.07 10.74
CA PHE A 226 -4.05 -13.49 9.86
C PHE A 226 -4.20 -14.08 8.45
N ILE A 227 -4.94 -13.37 7.60
CA ILE A 227 -5.16 -13.77 6.21
C ILE A 227 -3.99 -13.25 5.36
N SER A 228 -3.00 -14.12 5.13
CA SER A 228 -1.85 -13.80 4.28
C SER A 228 -2.26 -13.66 2.81
N GLY A 229 -1.40 -13.01 2.00
CA GLY A 229 -1.60 -12.95 0.56
C GLY A 229 -1.72 -14.34 -0.09
N THR A 230 -0.98 -15.33 0.41
CA THR A 230 -1.09 -16.73 -0.06
C THR A 230 -2.47 -17.34 0.27
N ARG A 231 -2.99 -17.13 1.48
CA ARG A 231 -4.33 -17.61 1.84
C ARG A 231 -5.42 -16.87 1.06
N MET A 232 -5.29 -15.56 0.89
CA MET A 232 -6.19 -14.75 0.07
C MET A 232 -6.25 -15.28 -1.38
N ARG A 233 -5.08 -15.60 -1.96
CA ARG A 233 -4.97 -16.21 -3.29
C ARG A 233 -5.63 -17.58 -3.38
N LYS A 234 -5.51 -18.39 -2.33
CA LYS A 234 -6.14 -19.71 -2.25
C LYS A 234 -7.67 -19.58 -2.24
N LEU A 235 -8.21 -18.77 -1.34
CA LEU A 235 -9.66 -18.52 -1.22
C LEU A 235 -10.24 -18.03 -2.56
N ALA A 236 -9.58 -17.08 -3.21
CA ALA A 236 -10.07 -16.52 -4.45
C ALA A 236 -10.06 -17.52 -5.62
N ARG A 237 -9.11 -18.45 -5.67
CA ARG A 237 -9.07 -19.55 -6.65
C ARG A 237 -10.17 -20.58 -6.38
N GLU A 238 -10.35 -20.98 -5.13
CA GLU A 238 -11.38 -21.92 -4.71
C GLU A 238 -12.81 -21.34 -4.79
N GLY A 239 -12.94 -20.05 -5.10
CA GLY A 239 -14.23 -19.36 -5.15
C GLY A 239 -14.86 -19.13 -3.78
N GLU A 240 -14.07 -19.27 -2.72
CA GLU A 240 -14.48 -19.01 -1.34
C GLU A 240 -14.36 -17.52 -1.01
N ASN A 241 -15.23 -17.04 -0.12
CA ASN A 241 -15.16 -15.67 0.37
C ASN A 241 -14.29 -15.60 1.64
N PRO A 242 -13.47 -14.55 1.82
CA PRO A 242 -12.88 -14.26 3.11
C PRO A 242 -13.99 -13.91 4.12
N PRO A 243 -13.68 -13.90 5.42
CA PRO A 243 -14.62 -13.46 6.43
C PRO A 243 -15.19 -12.06 6.13
N ASP A 244 -16.49 -11.88 6.36
CA ASP A 244 -17.17 -10.59 6.20
C ASP A 244 -16.43 -9.49 6.95
N GLY A 245 -16.18 -8.37 6.27
CA GLY A 245 -15.42 -7.24 6.84
C GLY A 245 -13.91 -7.32 6.62
N PHE A 246 -13.36 -8.38 6.00
CA PHE A 246 -11.96 -8.44 5.60
C PHE A 246 -11.66 -7.56 4.37
N MET A 247 -12.52 -7.57 3.36
CA MET A 247 -12.40 -6.78 2.13
C MET A 247 -13.80 -6.41 1.63
N ALA A 248 -13.91 -5.30 0.92
CA ALA A 248 -15.13 -4.87 0.28
C ALA A 248 -15.64 -5.93 -0.74
N PRO A 249 -16.92 -6.35 -0.72
CA PRO A 249 -17.43 -7.42 -1.59
C PRO A 249 -17.20 -7.24 -3.10
N LYS A 250 -17.42 -6.04 -3.66
CA LYS A 250 -17.10 -5.75 -5.07
C LYS A 250 -15.60 -5.87 -5.32
N ALA A 251 -14.79 -5.39 -4.39
CA ALA A 251 -13.34 -5.48 -4.51
C ALA A 251 -12.84 -6.94 -4.45
N TRP A 252 -13.47 -7.78 -3.61
CA TRP A 252 -13.23 -9.21 -3.58
C TRP A 252 -13.60 -9.88 -4.91
N LYS A 253 -14.75 -9.50 -5.49
CA LYS A 253 -15.20 -10.01 -6.78
C LYS A 253 -14.17 -9.76 -7.90
N VAL A 254 -13.57 -8.58 -7.95
CA VAL A 254 -12.49 -8.28 -8.92
C VAL A 254 -11.32 -9.25 -8.75
N LEU A 255 -10.94 -9.60 -7.52
CA LEU A 255 -9.88 -10.59 -7.29
C LEU A 255 -10.31 -11.99 -7.70
N THR A 256 -11.52 -12.43 -7.38
CA THR A 256 -12.00 -13.74 -7.83
C THR A 256 -12.04 -13.85 -9.35
N ASP A 257 -12.43 -12.79 -10.06
CA ASP A 257 -12.46 -12.77 -11.51
C ASP A 257 -11.03 -12.85 -12.10
N TYR A 258 -10.07 -12.17 -11.48
CA TYR A 258 -8.65 -12.30 -11.82
C TYR A 258 -8.15 -13.74 -11.64
N TYR A 259 -8.32 -14.33 -10.45
CA TYR A 259 -7.79 -15.67 -10.19
C TYR A 259 -8.47 -16.76 -11.03
N ARG A 260 -9.78 -16.63 -11.31
CA ARG A 260 -10.47 -17.52 -12.26
C ARG A 260 -9.96 -17.37 -13.70
N SER A 261 -9.48 -16.19 -14.08
CA SER A 261 -8.89 -15.99 -15.42
C SER A 261 -7.56 -16.72 -15.59
N LEU A 262 -6.83 -16.96 -14.48
CA LEU A 262 -5.58 -17.72 -14.49
C LEU A 262 -5.79 -19.24 -14.65
N GLU A 263 -6.95 -19.77 -14.24
CA GLU A 263 -7.27 -21.20 -14.37
C GLU A 263 -7.76 -21.58 -15.77
N LYS A 264 -8.16 -20.59 -16.58
CA LYS A 264 -8.65 -20.78 -17.95
C LYS A 264 -7.54 -20.73 -19.01
N ASN A 265 -6.33 -20.34 -18.61
CA ASN A 265 -5.13 -20.30 -19.44
C ASN A 265 -4.16 -21.39 -19.02
#